data_AF-A0A7V3RKS5-F1
#
_entry.id   AF-A0A7V3RKS5-F1
#
_cell.length_a   1.000
_cell.length_b   1.000
_cell.length_c   1.000
_cell.angle_alpha   90.00
_cell.angle_beta   90.00
_cell.angle_gamma   90.00
#
_symmetry.space_group_name_H-M   'P 1'
#
loop_
_entity.id
_entity.type
_entity.pdbx_description
1 polymer ?
#
loop_
_entity_poly.entity_id
_entity_poly.type
_entity_poly.pdbx_seq_one_letter_code
_entity_poly.pdbx_strand_id
1 'polypeptide(L)'
;MMELTNALQLHELQESSSLLSPIRWIISKLDINNYPGIEFDTSLTYPNLIIIDISTTIGLERKDILDDLKRAYEFSNIEEIRNFIMQNKYLVNILNEAPENIYRIFGRSIKLTLELQSDPEEEWDELFIVIKSPYTAEKAVALERELFDEWFVHIMDRVSNKLNFTEEPL
;
A
#
# COMPACT_ATOMS: atom_id res chain seq x y z
N MET A 1 -11.17 18.85 9.73
CA MET A 1 -10.90 19.07 11.17
C MET A 1 -12.09 18.58 11.97
N MET A 2 -11.82 17.77 13.00
CA MET A 2 -12.72 16.98 13.88
C MET A 2 -13.25 15.67 13.26
N GLU A 3 -12.46 14.58 13.29
CA GLU A 3 -12.22 13.66 14.44
C GLU A 3 -13.49 12.88 14.81
N LEU A 4 -13.46 11.61 14.44
CA LEU A 4 -14.48 10.59 14.63
C LEU A 4 -14.93 10.55 16.09
N THR A 5 -16.11 11.13 16.30
CA THR A 5 -16.89 11.00 17.51
C THR A 5 -17.37 9.56 17.66
N ASN A 6 -17.37 9.08 18.90
CA ASN A 6 -18.09 7.90 19.40
C ASN A 6 -17.48 6.53 19.14
N ALA A 7 -16.73 6.06 20.13
CA ALA A 7 -17.09 4.83 20.84
C ALA A 7 -16.33 4.74 22.17
N LEU A 8 -16.69 5.55 23.16
CA LEU A 8 -16.39 5.29 24.57
C LEU A 8 -17.28 6.16 25.45
N GLN A 9 -18.58 6.04 25.21
CA GLN A 9 -19.60 6.46 26.15
C GLN A 9 -19.71 5.33 27.19
N LEU A 10 -18.72 5.26 28.08
CA LEU A 10 -18.77 4.45 29.30
C LEU A 10 -18.87 5.44 30.47
N HIS A 11 -20.11 5.84 30.71
CA HIS A 11 -20.55 6.34 32.00
C HIS A 11 -20.16 5.31 33.08
N GLU A 12 -19.77 5.83 34.26
CA GLU A 12 -19.50 5.09 35.50
C GLU A 12 -18.15 4.35 35.60
N LEU A 13 -17.10 5.12 35.87
CA LEU A 13 -16.05 4.70 36.80
C LEU A 13 -15.82 5.81 37.85
N GLN A 14 -16.88 6.17 38.56
CA GLN A 14 -16.72 6.62 39.94
C GLN A 14 -16.78 5.36 40.83
N GLU A 15 -15.82 5.28 41.74
CA GLU A 15 -15.71 4.27 42.81
C GLU A 15 -15.09 2.92 42.42
N SER A 16 -13.76 2.87 42.40
CA SER A 16 -13.05 1.89 43.25
C SER A 16 -11.56 2.23 43.33
N SER A 17 -11.13 2.53 44.55
CA SER A 17 -9.76 2.79 44.97
C SER A 17 -8.89 1.52 44.89
N SER A 18 -8.63 1.06 43.68
CA SER A 18 -7.68 0.00 43.39
C SER A 18 -7.21 0.17 41.95
N LEU A 19 -6.02 0.77 41.79
CA LEU A 19 -5.36 0.99 40.49
C LEU A 19 -5.09 -0.34 39.73
N LEU A 20 -5.30 -1.49 40.37
CA LEU A 20 -5.15 -2.80 39.75
C LEU A 20 -6.41 -3.31 39.04
N SER A 21 -7.59 -2.75 39.35
CA SER A 21 -8.87 -3.27 38.83
C SER A 21 -9.11 -2.92 37.35
N PRO A 22 -8.88 -1.68 36.87
CA PRO A 22 -9.07 -1.35 35.46
C PRO A 22 -8.02 -2.04 34.56
N ILE A 23 -6.78 -2.14 35.04
CA ILE A 23 -5.67 -2.76 34.30
C ILE A 23 -5.93 -4.25 34.08
N ARG A 24 -6.34 -4.99 35.13
CA ARG A 24 -6.73 -6.41 34.99
C ARG A 24 -7.92 -6.59 34.07
N TRP A 25 -8.88 -5.67 34.06
CA TRP A 25 -10.03 -5.73 33.16
C TRP A 25 -9.62 -5.58 31.69
N ILE A 26 -8.78 -4.60 31.37
CA ILE A 26 -8.22 -4.40 30.01
C ILE A 26 -7.41 -5.63 29.57
N ILE A 27 -6.54 -6.12 30.47
CA ILE A 27 -5.74 -7.33 30.26
C ILE A 27 -6.61 -8.57 30.05
N SER A 28 -7.78 -8.67 30.69
CA SER A 28 -8.68 -9.81 30.51
C SER A 28 -9.50 -9.76 29.21
N LYS A 29 -9.63 -8.58 28.59
CA LYS A 29 -10.39 -8.37 27.35
C LYS A 29 -9.53 -8.48 26.09
N LEU A 30 -8.24 -8.15 26.22
CA LEU A 30 -7.23 -8.53 25.25
C LEU A 30 -6.96 -10.02 25.51
N ASP A 31 -7.21 -10.91 24.56
CA ASP A 31 -6.95 -12.35 24.74
C ASP A 31 -5.43 -12.61 24.71
N ILE A 32 -4.70 -12.15 25.73
CA ILE A 32 -3.23 -12.04 25.72
C ILE A 32 -2.54 -13.40 25.76
N ASN A 33 -3.26 -14.44 26.18
CA ASN A 33 -2.74 -15.81 26.15
C ASN A 33 -2.53 -16.32 24.72
N ASN A 34 -3.09 -15.65 23.71
CA ASN A 34 -2.81 -15.91 22.29
C ASN A 34 -1.54 -15.22 21.77
N TYR A 35 -0.81 -14.45 22.60
CA TYR A 35 0.35 -13.67 22.19
C TYR A 35 1.54 -13.83 23.16
N PRO A 36 2.25 -14.97 23.13
CA PRO A 36 3.46 -15.16 23.93
C PRO A 36 4.56 -14.19 23.45
N GLY A 37 5.00 -13.28 24.33
CA GLY A 37 6.11 -12.36 24.04
C GLY A 37 5.87 -10.88 24.38
N ILE A 38 4.69 -10.52 24.89
CA ILE A 38 4.44 -9.14 25.34
C ILE A 38 5.10 -8.93 26.71
N GLU A 39 6.21 -8.19 26.74
CA GLU A 39 6.78 -7.63 27.97
C GLU A 39 6.26 -6.20 28.17
N PHE A 40 5.72 -5.93 29.36
CA PHE A 40 5.21 -4.62 29.72
C PHE A 40 6.32 -3.82 30.40
N ASP A 41 6.79 -2.74 29.76
CA ASP A 41 7.58 -1.73 30.46
C ASP A 41 6.65 -0.71 31.12
N THR A 42 6.53 -0.80 32.44
CA THR A 42 5.69 0.11 33.24
C THR A 42 6.43 1.39 33.67
N SER A 43 7.61 1.69 33.12
CA SER A 43 8.47 2.79 33.59
C SER A 43 7.98 4.20 33.26
N LEU A 44 6.95 4.36 32.42
CA LEU A 44 6.36 5.66 32.09
C LEU A 44 5.03 5.86 32.83
N THR A 45 5.10 6.19 34.11
CA THR A 45 3.92 6.51 34.91
C THR A 45 3.53 7.98 34.76
N TYR A 46 2.59 8.28 33.87
CA TYR A 46 1.62 9.35 34.12
C TYR A 46 0.46 8.75 34.92
N PRO A 47 -0.01 9.39 36.01
CA PRO A 47 -0.94 8.76 36.95
C PRO A 47 -2.28 8.31 36.33
N ASN A 48 -2.60 8.70 35.10
CA ASN A 48 -3.85 8.35 34.41
C ASN A 48 -3.69 7.91 32.93
N LEU A 49 -2.47 7.64 32.43
CA LEU A 49 -2.26 7.25 31.03
C LEU A 49 -1.27 6.08 30.96
N ILE A 50 -1.73 4.91 30.50
CA ILE A 50 -0.86 3.82 30.08
C ILE A 50 -0.72 3.95 28.56
N ILE A 51 0.44 4.41 28.10
CA ILE A 51 0.80 4.35 26.68
C ILE A 51 1.42 2.97 26.46
N ILE A 52 0.65 2.05 25.88
CA ILE A 52 1.22 0.79 25.38
C ILE A 52 1.88 1.14 24.06
N ASP A 53 3.20 1.27 24.05
CA ASP A 53 3.95 1.32 22.80
C ASP A 53 4.00 -0.09 22.20
N ILE A 54 2.96 -0.42 21.44
CA ILE A 54 2.81 -1.72 20.79
C ILE A 54 3.72 -1.86 19.56
N SER A 55 4.52 -0.85 19.24
CA SER A 55 5.29 -0.80 17.99
C SER A 55 6.53 -1.69 17.99
N THR A 56 7.00 -2.17 19.15
CA THR A 56 8.34 -2.78 19.24
C THR A 56 8.35 -4.31 19.45
N THR A 57 7.22 -5.00 19.62
CA THR A 57 7.27 -6.44 19.99
C THR A 57 6.33 -7.36 19.22
N ILE A 58 5.40 -6.84 18.41
CA ILE A 58 4.65 -7.68 17.48
C ILE A 58 5.29 -7.53 16.10
N GLY A 59 6.17 -8.47 15.76
CA GLY A 59 6.60 -8.74 14.39
C GLY A 59 5.44 -9.24 13.51
N LEU A 60 4.30 -8.55 13.56
CA LEU A 60 3.30 -8.60 12.52
C LEU A 60 3.93 -7.88 11.34
N GLU A 61 4.67 -8.61 10.51
CA GLU A 61 4.99 -8.17 9.16
C GLU A 61 3.66 -7.88 8.47
N ARG A 62 3.19 -6.64 8.55
CA ARG A 62 2.12 -6.17 7.68
C ARG A 62 2.70 -6.28 6.28
N LYS A 63 2.23 -7.28 5.54
CA LYS A 63 2.53 -7.45 4.12
C LYS A 63 2.36 -6.09 3.44
N ASP A 64 3.45 -5.56 2.90
CA ASP A 64 3.46 -4.28 2.20
C ASP A 64 2.54 -4.43 0.99
N ILE A 65 1.73 -3.41 0.71
CA ILE A 65 0.82 -3.39 -0.45
C ILE A 65 1.58 -3.61 -1.77
N LEU A 66 2.89 -3.32 -1.77
CA LEU A 66 3.77 -3.51 -2.91
C LEU A 66 4.42 -4.90 -3.00
N ASP A 67 4.28 -5.77 -2.00
CA ASP A 67 5.03 -7.05 -1.96
C ASP A 67 4.71 -7.97 -3.14
N ASP A 68 3.46 -7.96 -3.61
CA ASP A 68 3.09 -8.72 -4.80
C ASP A 68 3.61 -8.05 -6.09
N LEU A 69 3.65 -6.71 -6.13
CA LEU A 69 4.15 -5.94 -7.26
C LEU A 69 5.67 -6.06 -7.46
N LYS A 70 6.44 -6.20 -6.36
CA LYS A 70 7.91 -6.41 -6.39
C LYS A 70 8.34 -7.65 -7.17
N ARG A 71 7.44 -8.58 -7.46
CA ARG A 71 7.74 -9.77 -8.26
C ARG A 71 7.75 -9.51 -9.76
N ALA A 72 7.06 -8.47 -10.21
CA ALA A 72 6.88 -8.16 -11.63
C ALA A 72 7.53 -6.82 -12.04
N TYR A 73 7.68 -5.89 -11.10
CA TYR A 73 8.14 -4.52 -11.38
C TYR A 73 9.44 -4.17 -10.65
N GLU A 74 10.31 -3.47 -11.35
CA GLU A 74 11.32 -2.58 -10.76
C GLU A 74 10.63 -1.23 -10.41
N PHE A 75 11.11 -0.50 -9.40
CA PHE A 75 10.52 0.79 -8.97
C PHE A 75 11.58 1.89 -9.13
N SER A 76 11.24 2.99 -9.81
CA SER A 76 12.15 4.15 -9.86
C SER A 76 12.29 4.83 -8.49
N ASN A 77 11.17 4.97 -7.78
CA ASN A 77 11.12 5.47 -6.40
C ASN A 77 10.03 4.75 -5.59
N ILE A 78 10.43 3.75 -4.81
CA ILE A 78 9.49 2.89 -4.07
C ILE A 78 8.63 3.66 -3.05
N GLU A 79 9.17 4.70 -2.41
CA GLU A 79 8.45 5.45 -1.36
C GLU A 79 7.34 6.31 -1.94
N GLU A 80 7.64 7.04 -3.02
CA GLU A 80 6.64 7.86 -3.73
C GLU A 80 5.55 6.99 -4.37
N ILE A 81 5.95 5.90 -5.03
CA ILE A 81 5.01 4.96 -5.64
C ILE A 81 4.15 4.28 -4.57
N ARG A 82 4.71 3.93 -3.41
CA ARG A 82 3.93 3.40 -2.28
C ARG A 82 2.87 4.40 -1.85
N ASN A 83 3.26 5.65 -1.62
CA ASN A 83 2.33 6.70 -1.19
C ASN A 83 1.21 6.92 -2.21
N PHE A 84 1.57 6.99 -3.50
CA PHE A 84 0.60 7.13 -4.58
C PHE A 84 -0.39 5.94 -4.64
N ILE A 85 0.10 4.71 -4.55
CA ILE A 85 -0.74 3.50 -4.56
C ILE A 85 -1.61 3.42 -3.29
N MET A 86 -1.13 3.86 -2.13
CA MET A 86 -1.97 3.91 -0.93
C MET A 86 -3.14 4.90 -1.04
N GLN A 87 -2.96 5.99 -1.80
CA GLN A 87 -4.02 6.96 -2.10
C GLN A 87 -4.94 6.45 -3.23
N ASN A 88 -4.42 5.64 -4.15
CA ASN A 88 -5.12 5.09 -5.32
C ASN A 88 -5.22 3.56 -5.27
N LYS A 89 -5.72 2.99 -4.16
CA LYS A 89 -5.71 1.54 -3.91
C LYS A 89 -6.39 0.69 -4.99
N TYR A 90 -7.31 1.26 -5.74
CA TYR A 90 -7.98 0.59 -6.86
C TYR A 90 -7.02 0.19 -7.98
N LEU A 91 -5.87 0.88 -8.11
CA LEU A 91 -4.83 0.56 -9.09
C LEU A 91 -4.13 -0.77 -8.80
N VAL A 92 -4.11 -1.24 -7.54
CA VAL A 92 -3.39 -2.48 -7.17
C VAL A 92 -3.87 -3.69 -7.98
N ASN A 93 -5.17 -3.82 -8.18
CA ASN A 93 -5.71 -4.93 -8.96
C ASN A 93 -5.28 -4.83 -10.43
N ILE A 94 -5.30 -3.63 -11.00
CA ILE A 94 -4.89 -3.37 -12.38
C ILE A 94 -3.40 -3.64 -12.56
N LEU A 95 -2.57 -3.19 -11.61
CA LEU A 95 -1.12 -3.41 -11.60
C LEU A 95 -0.75 -4.88 -11.45
N ASN A 96 -1.57 -5.70 -10.76
CA ASN A 96 -1.39 -7.15 -10.69
C ASN A 96 -1.83 -7.86 -11.98
N GLU A 97 -2.84 -7.34 -12.69
CA GLU A 97 -3.34 -7.86 -13.97
C GLU A 97 -2.39 -7.53 -15.14
N ALA A 98 -1.73 -6.37 -15.09
CA ALA A 98 -0.94 -5.82 -16.19
C ALA A 98 0.22 -6.72 -16.68
N PRO A 99 1.06 -7.35 -15.84
CA PRO A 99 2.22 -8.12 -16.31
C PRO A 99 1.83 -9.26 -17.22
N GLU A 100 0.74 -9.97 -16.93
CA GLU A 100 0.28 -11.08 -17.78
C GLU A 100 -0.14 -10.58 -19.17
N ASN A 101 -0.85 -9.45 -19.24
CA ASN A 101 -1.25 -8.85 -20.51
C ASN A 101 -0.05 -8.32 -21.31
N ILE A 102 0.88 -7.65 -20.62
CA ILE A 102 2.08 -7.09 -21.24
C ILE A 102 2.98 -8.21 -21.75
N TYR A 103 3.27 -9.23 -20.94
CA TYR A 103 4.12 -10.35 -21.34
C TYR A 103 3.52 -11.24 -22.42
N ARG A 104 2.19 -11.27 -22.54
CA ARG A 104 1.51 -11.98 -23.64
C ARG A 104 1.82 -11.34 -25.00
N ILE A 105 1.97 -10.01 -25.04
CA ILE A 105 2.18 -9.23 -26.27
C ILE A 105 3.68 -8.99 -26.53
N PHE A 106 4.40 -8.49 -25.52
CA PHE A 106 5.83 -8.17 -25.61
C PHE A 106 6.75 -9.36 -25.33
N GLY A 107 6.22 -10.51 -24.88
CA GLY A 107 7.03 -11.64 -24.42
C GLY A 107 7.61 -11.42 -23.01
N ARG A 108 8.22 -12.48 -22.45
CA ARG A 108 8.75 -12.48 -21.06
C ARG A 108 10.18 -11.95 -20.91
N SER A 109 10.84 -11.57 -22.01
CA SER A 109 12.24 -11.12 -22.00
C SER A 109 12.42 -9.63 -21.70
N ILE A 110 11.33 -8.88 -21.60
CA ILE A 110 11.32 -7.44 -21.27
C ILE A 110 11.40 -7.21 -19.76
N LYS A 111 11.67 -5.97 -19.35
CA LYS A 111 11.53 -5.54 -17.97
C LYS A 111 10.37 -4.56 -17.83
N LEU A 112 9.71 -4.57 -16.67
CA LEU A 112 8.68 -3.62 -16.32
C LEU A 112 9.17 -2.76 -15.17
N THR A 113 9.06 -1.45 -15.31
CA THR A 113 9.38 -0.48 -14.27
C THR A 113 8.13 0.33 -13.95
N LEU A 114 7.89 0.61 -12.67
CA LEU A 114 6.91 1.61 -12.25
C LEU A 114 7.60 2.94 -12.03
N GLU A 115 7.08 3.98 -12.66
CA GLU A 115 7.59 5.34 -12.57
C GLU A 115 6.45 6.31 -12.28
N LEU A 116 6.60 7.13 -11.22
CA LEU A 116 5.65 8.19 -10.93
C LEU A 116 6.10 9.47 -11.62
N GLN A 117 5.22 10.07 -12.41
CA GLN A 117 5.41 11.40 -12.96
C GLN A 117 4.50 12.37 -12.23
N SER A 118 5.08 13.50 -11.81
CA SER A 118 4.39 14.55 -11.07
C SER A 118 4.64 15.88 -11.76
N ASP A 119 3.57 16.60 -12.09
CA ASP A 119 3.62 17.99 -12.48
C ASP A 119 3.14 18.87 -11.32
N PRO A 120 4.05 19.59 -10.63
CA PRO A 120 3.69 20.44 -9.51
C PRO A 120 2.90 21.70 -9.92
N GLU A 121 2.90 22.09 -11.19
CA GLU A 121 2.12 23.24 -11.68
C GLU A 121 0.65 22.88 -11.92
N GLU A 122 0.38 21.64 -12.34
CA GLU A 122 -0.98 21.15 -12.64
C GLU A 122 -1.60 20.30 -11.52
N GLU A 123 -0.94 20.17 -10.37
CA GLU A 123 -1.33 19.27 -9.25
C GLU A 123 -1.67 17.84 -9.75
N TRP A 124 -0.89 17.36 -10.70
CA TRP A 124 -1.17 16.13 -11.41
C TRP A 124 -0.06 15.10 -11.20
N ASP A 125 -0.47 13.97 -10.63
CA ASP A 125 0.35 12.77 -10.50
C ASP A 125 -0.24 11.64 -11.35
N GLU A 126 0.62 11.00 -12.16
CA GLU A 126 0.30 9.82 -12.97
C GLU A 126 1.39 8.74 -12.82
N LEU A 127 0.95 7.50 -12.62
CA LEU A 127 1.84 6.35 -12.57
C LEU A 127 1.99 5.75 -13.97
N PHE A 128 3.22 5.47 -14.38
CA PHE A 128 3.52 4.81 -15.64
C PHE A 128 4.04 3.40 -15.41
N ILE A 129 3.54 2.45 -16.21
CA ILE A 129 4.22 1.19 -16.47
C ILE A 129 5.16 1.41 -17.65
N VAL A 130 6.47 1.46 -17.38
CA VAL A 130 7.50 1.60 -18.39
C VAL A 130 7.97 0.21 -18.82
N ILE A 131 7.77 -0.11 -20.09
CA ILE A 131 8.13 -1.37 -20.71
C ILE A 131 9.52 -1.20 -21.34
N LYS A 132 10.56 -1.79 -20.72
CA LYS A 132 11.92 -1.75 -21.27
C LYS A 132 12.13 -2.93 -22.21
N SER A 133 12.27 -2.67 -23.51
CA SER A 133 12.38 -3.73 -24.52
C SER A 133 13.59 -3.56 -25.45
N PRO A 134 14.16 -4.66 -25.98
CA PRO A 134 15.25 -4.61 -26.97
C PRO A 134 14.72 -4.45 -28.41
N TYR A 135 13.45 -4.07 -28.59
CA TYR A 135 12.83 -4.01 -29.91
C TYR A 135 13.18 -2.73 -30.66
N THR A 136 13.06 -2.78 -31.99
CA THR A 136 13.17 -1.54 -32.79
C THR A 136 11.95 -0.67 -32.54
N ALA A 137 12.10 0.64 -32.75
CA ALA A 137 11.00 1.60 -32.56
C ALA A 137 9.74 1.20 -33.34
N GLU A 138 9.87 0.71 -34.59
CA GLU A 138 8.71 0.29 -35.39
C GLU A 138 7.99 -0.90 -34.77
N LYS A 139 8.73 -1.85 -34.20
CA LYS A 139 8.16 -3.02 -33.54
C LYS A 139 7.55 -2.65 -32.19
N ALA A 140 8.23 -1.82 -31.41
CA ALA A 140 7.72 -1.32 -30.13
C ALA A 140 6.37 -0.62 -30.33
N VAL A 141 6.28 0.32 -31.27
CA VAL A 141 5.03 1.04 -31.60
C VAL A 141 3.92 0.08 -32.03
N ALA A 142 4.23 -0.99 -32.79
CA ALA A 142 3.24 -1.98 -33.18
C ALA A 142 2.69 -2.75 -31.96
N LEU A 143 3.58 -3.16 -31.05
CA LEU A 143 3.20 -3.90 -29.84
C LEU A 143 2.48 -3.02 -28.80
N GLU A 144 2.86 -1.74 -28.68
CA GLU A 144 2.15 -0.77 -27.84
C GLU A 144 0.71 -0.59 -28.31
N ARG A 145 0.49 -0.48 -29.62
CA ARG A 145 -0.86 -0.40 -30.19
C ARG A 145 -1.67 -1.66 -29.91
N GLU A 146 -1.06 -2.83 -30.08
CA GLU A 146 -1.71 -4.11 -29.75
C GLU A 146 -2.07 -4.18 -28.26
N LEU A 147 -1.18 -3.77 -27.36
CA LEU A 147 -1.43 -3.71 -25.92
C LEU A 147 -2.56 -2.72 -25.56
N PHE A 148 -2.59 -1.57 -26.25
CA PHE A 148 -3.65 -0.60 -26.08
C PHE A 148 -5.00 -1.19 -26.49
N ASP A 149 -5.09 -1.73 -27.70
CA ASP A 149 -6.33 -2.24 -28.30
C ASP A 149 -6.86 -3.49 -27.58
N GLU A 150 -5.99 -4.37 -27.10
CA GLU A 150 -6.41 -5.64 -26.49
C GLU A 150 -6.65 -5.58 -24.99
N TRP A 151 -6.02 -4.64 -24.27
CA TRP A 151 -6.08 -4.61 -22.81
C TRP A 151 -6.38 -3.22 -22.28
N PHE A 152 -5.57 -2.22 -22.63
CA PHE A 152 -5.63 -0.92 -21.95
C PHE A 152 -6.98 -0.21 -22.16
N VAL A 153 -7.54 -0.26 -23.37
CA VAL A 153 -8.84 0.34 -23.69
C VAL A 153 -9.97 -0.18 -22.78
N HIS A 154 -9.86 -1.43 -22.31
CA HIS A 154 -10.86 -2.06 -21.45
C HIS A 154 -10.73 -1.70 -19.97
N ILE A 155 -9.63 -1.04 -19.58
CA ILE A 155 -9.39 -0.59 -18.21
C ILE A 155 -9.33 0.93 -18.06
N MET A 156 -9.48 1.70 -19.15
CA MET A 156 -9.42 3.17 -19.13
C MET A 156 -10.37 3.79 -18.08
N ASP A 157 -11.60 3.31 -17.99
CA ASP A 157 -12.57 3.78 -16.99
C ASP A 157 -12.18 3.42 -15.54
N ARG A 158 -11.38 2.36 -15.36
CA ARG A 158 -10.91 1.88 -14.04
C ARG A 158 -9.67 2.64 -13.56
N VAL A 159 -8.85 3.16 -14.48
CA VAL A 159 -7.59 3.86 -14.13
C VAL A 159 -7.77 5.34 -13.81
N SER A 160 -8.89 5.96 -14.19
CA SER A 160 -9.22 7.36 -13.86
C SER A 160 -8.08 8.36 -14.16
N ASN A 161 -7.35 8.18 -15.26
CA ASN A 161 -6.18 8.98 -15.67
C ASN A 161 -5.04 9.01 -14.62
N LYS A 162 -4.93 7.96 -13.81
CA LYS A 162 -3.87 7.80 -12.79
C LYS A 162 -2.86 6.70 -13.12
N LEU A 163 -3.09 5.98 -14.21
CA LEU A 163 -2.20 4.93 -14.70
C LEU A 163 -2.14 5.00 -16.22
N ASN A 164 -0.92 4.96 -16.75
CA ASN A 164 -0.64 4.84 -18.17
C ASN A 164 0.52 3.87 -18.40
N PHE A 165 0.86 3.62 -19.65
CA PHE A 165 2.04 2.83 -20.01
C PHE A 165 2.80 3.46 -21.18
N THR A 166 4.08 3.14 -21.26
CA THR A 166 4.94 3.54 -22.38
C THR A 166 6.02 2.49 -22.58
N GLU A 167 6.54 2.36 -23.79
CA GLU A 167 7.74 1.61 -24.12
C GLU A 167 8.94 2.54 -24.17
N GLU A 168 10.07 2.04 -23.67
CA GLU A 168 11.36 2.69 -23.84
C GLU A 168 12.43 1.64 -24.19
N PRO A 169 13.42 1.98 -25.03
CA PRO A 169 14.49 1.07 -25.38
C PRO A 169 15.30 0.65 -24.14
N LEU A 170 15.69 -0.63 -24.11
CA LEU A 170 16.52 -1.22 -23.05
C LEU A 170 17.94 -0.66 -23.00
#